data_AF-A0A1Y3E9C4-F1
#
_entry.id   AF-A0A1Y3E9C4-F1
#
_cell.length_a   1.000
_cell.length_b   1.000
_cell.length_c   1.000
_cell.angle_alpha   90.00
_cell.angle_beta   90.00
_cell.angle_gamma   90.00
#
_symmetry.space_group_name_H-M   'P 1'
#
loop_
_entity.id
_entity.type
_entity.pdbx_description
1 polymer ?
#
loop_
_entity_poly.entity_id
_entity_poly.type
_entity_poly.pdbx_seq_one_letter_code
_entity_poly.pdbx_strand_id
1 'polypeptide(L)'
;MITSSQCFPRRAPSIKFAFTGFHSEEGGLPKAMLLQIKFIEHMPLKGYNLPVNLVGIASVELYQSVEYGNEATTIRHAYFNEDLTGIEYCMLGGIDEQGNGKYVEVIIVNHEACKIVYGPRFHSEYMICGLEPKNKLTHTIGAPLICRKRHENIQMGMKIKLGVENKPDEDNDTDISAYIQISKFDLLYYEPLQ
;
A
#
# COMPACT_ATOMS: atom_id res chain seq x y z
N MET A 1 -1.17 -12.00 -3.71
CA MET A 1 -0.98 -10.53 -3.74
C MET A 1 -1.64 -9.95 -2.49
N ILE A 2 -1.12 -8.85 -1.92
CA ILE A 2 -1.76 -8.15 -0.79
C ILE A 2 -2.17 -6.73 -1.19
N THR A 3 -3.30 -6.25 -0.68
CA THR A 3 -3.76 -4.86 -0.84
C THR A 3 -4.60 -4.42 0.37
N SER A 4 -5.12 -3.20 0.38
CA SER A 4 -5.89 -2.69 1.51
C SER A 4 -7.27 -3.34 1.51
N SER A 5 -7.78 -3.70 2.68
CA SER A 5 -9.16 -4.12 2.86
C SER A 5 -10.18 -3.10 2.31
N GLN A 6 -9.80 -1.82 2.27
CA GLN A 6 -10.61 -0.72 1.73
C GLN A 6 -10.89 -0.87 0.23
N CYS A 7 -10.04 -1.60 -0.50
CA CYS A 7 -10.25 -1.89 -1.92
C CYS A 7 -11.40 -2.89 -2.15
N PHE A 8 -11.76 -3.65 -1.12
CA PHE A 8 -12.82 -4.66 -1.18
C PHE A 8 -13.86 -4.43 -0.08
N PRO A 9 -14.72 -3.40 -0.24
CA PRO A 9 -15.84 -3.21 0.69
C PRO A 9 -16.75 -4.45 0.69
N ARG A 10 -17.47 -4.68 1.80
CA ARG A 10 -18.35 -5.86 1.99
C ARG A 10 -19.38 -6.08 0.86
N ARG A 11 -19.73 -5.05 0.08
CA ARG A 11 -20.62 -5.11 -1.09
C ARG A 11 -19.86 -4.97 -2.41
N ALA A 12 -18.73 -5.63 -2.54
CA ALA A 12 -17.98 -5.62 -3.80
C ALA A 12 -18.63 -6.59 -4.82
N PRO A 13 -18.55 -6.30 -6.13
CA PRO A 13 -19.10 -7.17 -7.18
C PRO A 13 -18.50 -8.58 -7.12
N SER A 14 -19.25 -9.56 -7.63
CA SER A 14 -18.89 -10.99 -7.61
C SER A 14 -17.65 -11.31 -8.46
N ILE A 15 -17.40 -10.53 -9.51
CA ILE A 15 -16.23 -10.66 -10.38
C ILE A 15 -15.33 -9.45 -10.18
N LYS A 16 -14.04 -9.71 -9.93
CA LYS A 16 -13.02 -8.69 -9.69
C LYS A 16 -11.77 -9.05 -10.47
N PHE A 17 -11.04 -8.02 -10.89
CA PHE A 17 -9.83 -8.18 -11.67
C PHE A 17 -8.67 -7.41 -11.04
N ALA A 18 -7.47 -7.94 -11.20
CA ALA A 18 -6.22 -7.24 -10.97
C ALA A 18 -5.61 -6.88 -12.32
N PHE A 19 -5.10 -5.66 -12.45
CA PHE A 19 -4.39 -5.21 -13.64
C PHE A 19 -2.91 -5.07 -13.29
N THR A 20 -2.03 -5.57 -14.16
CA THR A 20 -0.57 -5.48 -13.97
C THR A 20 0.15 -5.19 -15.29
N GLY A 21 1.40 -4.72 -15.22
CA GLY A 21 2.24 -4.46 -16.39
C GLY A 21 2.04 -3.09 -17.04
N PHE A 22 1.85 -2.02 -16.25
CA PHE A 22 1.67 -0.65 -16.77
C PHE A 22 2.99 0.09 -17.08
N HIS A 23 4.15 -0.54 -16.92
CA HIS A 23 5.46 0.08 -17.15
C HIS A 23 6.31 -0.77 -18.08
N SER A 24 6.92 -0.15 -19.09
CA SER A 24 7.92 -0.74 -19.97
C SER A 24 9.16 0.12 -19.95
N GLU A 25 10.28 -0.47 -19.54
CA GLU A 25 11.59 0.19 -19.56
C GLU A 25 12.33 -0.01 -20.89
N GLU A 26 11.86 -0.90 -21.76
CA GLU A 26 12.64 -1.36 -22.91
C GLU A 26 11.78 -1.53 -24.16
N GLY A 27 11.37 -0.43 -24.80
CA GLY A 27 11.00 -0.37 -26.24
C GLY A 27 9.90 -1.32 -26.77
N GLY A 28 9.36 -2.20 -25.94
CA GLY A 28 8.30 -3.15 -26.21
C GLY A 28 7.13 -2.84 -25.31
N LEU A 29 5.91 -2.96 -25.82
CA LEU A 29 4.72 -2.73 -25.02
C LEU A 29 4.74 -3.70 -23.83
N PRO A 30 4.63 -3.20 -22.59
CA PRO A 30 4.38 -4.10 -21.48
C PRO A 30 2.99 -4.66 -21.77
N LYS A 31 2.87 -5.98 -21.88
CA LYS A 31 1.56 -6.61 -22.13
C LYS A 31 0.77 -6.47 -20.83
N ALA A 32 0.03 -5.38 -20.70
CA ALA A 32 -0.90 -5.20 -19.60
C ALA A 32 -1.76 -6.46 -19.48
N MET A 33 -1.76 -7.06 -18.29
CA MET A 33 -2.51 -8.30 -18.03
C MET A 33 -3.74 -7.98 -17.20
N LEU A 34 -4.86 -8.56 -17.61
CA LEU A 34 -6.09 -8.62 -16.82
C LEU A 34 -6.17 -9.99 -16.15
N LEU A 35 -6.07 -10.02 -14.83
CA LEU A 35 -6.02 -11.25 -14.04
C LEU A 35 -7.28 -11.38 -13.21
N GLN A 36 -7.94 -12.52 -13.28
CA GLN A 36 -9.17 -12.73 -12.52
C GLN A 36 -8.85 -13.06 -11.07
N ILE A 37 -9.52 -12.39 -10.14
CA ILE A 37 -9.41 -12.67 -8.71
C ILE A 37 -10.29 -13.88 -8.38
N LYS A 38 -9.67 -14.90 -7.77
CA LYS A 38 -10.32 -16.14 -7.32
C LYS A 38 -10.93 -15.98 -5.95
N PHE A 39 -10.15 -15.48 -5.01
CA PHE A 39 -10.55 -15.37 -3.62
C PHE A 39 -9.93 -14.13 -2.98
N ILE A 40 -10.67 -13.55 -2.02
CA ILE A 40 -10.19 -12.43 -1.21
C ILE A 40 -10.42 -12.77 0.24
N GLU A 41 -9.36 -12.70 1.01
CA GLU A 41 -9.39 -12.88 2.44
C GLU A 41 -9.08 -11.57 3.14
N HIS A 42 -9.98 -11.11 4.00
CA HIS A 42 -9.73 -9.93 4.82
C HIS A 42 -9.01 -10.34 6.10
N MET A 43 -7.83 -9.76 6.31
CA MET A 43 -6.98 -9.94 7.47
C MET A 43 -7.15 -8.76 8.44
N PRO A 44 -8.04 -8.85 9.45
CA PRO A 44 -8.07 -7.90 10.56
C PRO A 44 -6.73 -7.80 11.28
N LEU A 45 -6.48 -6.64 11.87
CA LEU A 45 -5.52 -6.48 12.95
C LEU A 45 -5.98 -7.30 14.17
N LYS A 46 -5.20 -8.32 14.55
CA LYS A 46 -5.47 -9.11 15.78
C LYS A 46 -5.15 -8.25 17.00
N GLY A 47 -6.03 -8.27 18.00
CA GLY A 47 -5.78 -7.65 19.31
C GLY A 47 -6.21 -6.17 19.47
N TYR A 48 -6.75 -5.54 18.42
CA TYR A 48 -7.24 -4.16 18.49
C TYR A 48 -8.64 -3.99 17.88
N ASN A 49 -9.46 -3.13 18.47
CA ASN A 49 -10.82 -2.82 18.01
C ASN A 49 -10.84 -1.90 16.77
N LEU A 50 -9.81 -1.94 15.92
CA LEU A 50 -9.78 -1.15 14.69
C LEU A 50 -10.68 -1.82 13.65
N PRO A 51 -11.65 -1.10 13.07
CA PRO A 51 -12.50 -1.66 12.03
C PRO A 51 -11.66 -2.11 10.82
N VAL A 52 -11.84 -3.35 10.38
CA VAL A 52 -11.08 -3.95 9.27
C VAL A 52 -11.18 -3.12 8.00
N ASN A 53 -12.33 -2.51 7.74
CA ASN A 53 -12.58 -1.62 6.61
C ASN A 53 -11.91 -0.23 6.74
N LEU A 54 -11.29 0.08 7.88
CA LEU A 54 -10.45 1.26 8.06
C LEU A 54 -8.97 0.85 8.03
N VAL A 55 -8.63 -0.26 8.70
CA VAL A 55 -7.24 -0.70 8.88
C VAL A 55 -7.20 -2.21 8.81
N GLY A 56 -6.86 -2.75 7.63
CA GLY A 56 -6.75 -4.18 7.41
C GLY A 56 -6.10 -4.49 6.07
N ILE A 57 -5.52 -5.67 5.98
CA ILE A 57 -4.94 -6.18 4.73
C ILE A 57 -5.98 -7.11 4.09
N ALA A 58 -6.02 -7.11 2.76
CA ALA A 58 -6.72 -8.11 1.96
C ALA A 58 -5.67 -8.95 1.23
N SER A 59 -5.65 -10.25 1.50
CA SER A 59 -4.95 -11.21 0.66
C SER A 59 -5.81 -11.54 -0.55
N VAL A 60 -5.21 -11.50 -1.73
CA VAL A 60 -5.86 -11.68 -3.02
C VAL A 60 -5.19 -12.85 -3.73
N GLU A 61 -5.99 -13.91 -3.93
CA GLU A 61 -5.64 -15.07 -4.74
C GLU A 61 -6.12 -14.85 -6.17
N LEU A 62 -5.26 -15.11 -7.15
CA LEU A 62 -5.56 -14.99 -8.58
C LEU A 62 -5.81 -16.38 -9.16
N TYR A 63 -6.63 -16.47 -10.22
CA TYR A 63 -6.79 -17.72 -10.97
C TYR A 63 -5.54 -18.09 -11.77
N GLN A 64 -4.80 -17.08 -12.23
CA GLN A 64 -3.58 -17.26 -13.03
C GLN A 64 -2.35 -16.94 -12.18
N SER A 65 -1.30 -17.75 -12.33
CA SER A 65 0.04 -17.41 -11.84
C SER A 65 0.69 -16.38 -12.76
N VAL A 66 1.43 -15.44 -12.17
CA VAL A 66 2.23 -14.45 -12.90
C VAL A 66 3.68 -14.70 -12.56
N GLU A 67 4.50 -14.92 -13.58
CA GLU A 67 5.95 -15.03 -13.43
C GLU A 67 6.60 -13.67 -13.67
N TYR A 68 7.56 -13.31 -12.82
CA TYR A 68 8.35 -12.09 -12.99
C TYR A 68 9.50 -12.38 -13.97
N GLY A 69 9.63 -11.56 -15.00
CA GLY A 69 10.71 -11.71 -15.99
C GLY A 69 12.09 -11.25 -15.50
N ASN A 70 12.17 -10.54 -14.36
CA ASN A 70 13.42 -10.02 -13.82
C ASN A 70 13.39 -10.05 -12.27
N GLU A 71 14.36 -10.71 -11.65
CA GLU A 71 14.48 -10.77 -10.19
C GLU A 71 14.98 -9.46 -9.56
N ALA A 72 15.64 -8.59 -10.34
CA ALA A 72 16.17 -7.31 -9.85
C ALA A 72 15.08 -6.30 -9.44
N THR A 73 13.83 -6.53 -9.87
CA THR A 73 12.65 -5.74 -9.46
C THR A 73 11.85 -6.39 -8.34
N THR A 74 12.37 -7.46 -7.73
CA THR A 74 11.69 -8.12 -6.60
C THR A 74 11.57 -7.15 -5.43
N ILE A 75 10.33 -7.04 -4.93
CA ILE A 75 10.00 -6.30 -3.72
C ILE A 75 9.62 -7.35 -2.69
N ARG A 76 10.41 -7.47 -1.63
CA ARG A 76 10.03 -8.34 -0.51
C ARG A 76 9.05 -7.63 0.41
N HIS A 77 8.21 -8.37 1.11
CA HIS A 77 7.45 -7.78 2.21
C HIS A 77 8.37 -7.51 3.40
N ALA A 78 8.02 -6.51 4.22
CA ALA A 78 8.69 -6.28 5.49
C ALA A 78 8.52 -7.50 6.40
N TYR A 79 9.59 -7.90 7.10
CA TYR A 79 9.50 -8.96 8.09
C TYR A 79 8.70 -8.49 9.32
N PHE A 80 8.16 -9.45 10.09
CA PHE A 80 7.47 -9.13 11.33
C PHE A 80 8.39 -8.35 12.28
N ASN A 81 7.90 -7.24 12.81
CA ASN A 81 8.63 -6.25 13.61
C ASN A 81 9.85 -5.58 12.95
N GLU A 82 10.00 -5.67 11.63
CA GLU A 82 10.99 -4.86 10.92
C GLU A 82 10.68 -3.36 11.06
N ASP A 83 11.67 -2.60 11.52
CA ASP A 83 11.56 -1.16 11.78
C ASP A 83 11.92 -0.31 10.55
N LEU A 84 11.70 1.00 10.69
CA LEU A 84 12.02 2.01 9.69
C LEU A 84 13.48 2.50 9.75
N THR A 85 14.30 1.98 10.66
CA THR A 85 15.68 2.44 10.84
C THR A 85 16.54 2.08 9.64
N GLY A 86 17.28 3.05 9.10
CA GLY A 86 18.16 2.84 7.95
C GLY A 86 17.44 2.78 6.60
N ILE A 87 16.19 3.26 6.52
CA ILE A 87 15.54 3.55 5.24
C ILE A 87 16.27 4.71 4.55
N GLU A 88 16.61 4.50 3.28
CA GLU A 88 17.27 5.50 2.43
C GLU A 88 16.22 6.44 1.81
N TYR A 89 15.19 5.87 1.20
CA TYR A 89 14.05 6.59 0.64
C TYR A 89 12.84 5.65 0.51
N CYS A 90 11.64 6.22 0.40
CA CYS A 90 10.42 5.48 0.11
C CYS A 90 9.72 6.05 -1.13
N MET A 91 9.04 5.17 -1.85
CA MET A 91 8.27 5.48 -3.05
C MET A 91 6.88 4.89 -2.95
N LEU A 92 5.89 5.65 -3.41
CA LEU A 92 4.54 5.16 -3.64
C LEU A 92 4.36 4.91 -5.14
N GLY A 93 3.94 3.70 -5.48
CA GLY A 93 3.51 3.37 -6.85
C GLY A 93 2.06 3.76 -7.11
N GLY A 94 1.76 4.16 -8.34
CA GLY A 94 0.39 4.45 -8.77
C GLY A 94 0.30 4.67 -10.27
N ILE A 95 -0.82 5.23 -10.71
CA ILE A 95 -1.08 5.54 -12.10
C ILE A 95 -1.27 7.05 -12.26
N ASP A 96 -0.59 7.69 -13.21
CA ASP A 96 -0.82 9.11 -13.52
C ASP A 96 -2.14 9.35 -14.26
N GLU A 97 -2.49 10.61 -14.52
CA GLU A 97 -3.72 10.98 -15.23
C GLU A 97 -3.78 10.42 -16.66
N GLN A 98 -2.64 10.05 -17.24
CA GLN A 98 -2.54 9.48 -18.59
C GLN A 98 -2.61 7.95 -18.57
N GLY A 99 -2.72 7.31 -17.41
CA GLY A 99 -2.79 5.86 -17.30
C GLY A 99 -1.43 5.16 -17.21
N ASN A 100 -0.32 5.89 -17.07
CA ASN A 100 1.02 5.29 -16.98
C ASN A 100 1.39 4.94 -15.55
N GLY A 101 2.11 3.84 -15.37
CA GLY A 101 2.73 3.51 -14.08
C GLY A 101 3.78 4.57 -13.70
N LYS A 102 3.64 5.15 -12.50
CA LYS A 102 4.56 6.15 -11.96
C LYS A 102 4.84 5.88 -10.49
N TYR A 103 5.99 6.39 -10.05
CA TYR A 103 6.39 6.43 -8.65
C TYR A 103 6.56 7.87 -8.19
N VAL A 104 6.17 8.16 -6.95
CA VAL A 104 6.47 9.42 -6.28
C VAL A 104 7.21 9.14 -4.99
N GLU A 105 8.16 10.00 -4.66
CA GLU A 105 8.87 9.93 -3.39
C GLU A 105 7.92 10.26 -2.23
N VAL A 106 8.06 9.50 -1.14
CA VAL A 106 7.33 9.68 0.10
C VAL A 106 8.32 9.91 1.23
N ILE A 107 8.22 11.06 1.89
CA ILE A 107 9.04 11.40 3.05
C ILE A 107 8.29 10.93 4.29
N ILE A 108 8.78 9.86 4.94
CA ILE A 108 8.19 9.36 6.18
C ILE A 108 8.33 10.41 7.27
N VAL A 109 7.23 10.69 7.99
CA VAL A 109 7.22 11.64 9.10
C VAL A 109 6.95 10.93 10.42
N ASN A 110 7.24 11.62 11.53
CA ASN A 110 7.03 11.08 12.87
C ASN A 110 5.54 10.94 13.20
N HIS A 111 5.25 10.11 14.20
CA HIS A 111 3.88 9.82 14.61
C HIS A 111 3.16 11.04 15.20
N GLU A 112 3.89 11.99 15.78
CA GLU A 112 3.35 13.24 16.30
C GLU A 112 2.72 14.08 15.17
N ALA A 113 3.42 14.24 14.04
CA ALA A 113 2.90 14.94 12.88
C ALA A 113 1.65 14.26 12.30
N CYS A 114 1.65 12.92 12.24
CA CYS A 114 0.48 12.17 11.81
C CYS A 114 -0.75 12.42 12.71
N LYS A 115 -0.54 12.43 14.04
CA LYS A 115 -1.61 12.65 15.02
C LYS A 115 -2.19 14.06 14.95
N ILE A 116 -1.40 15.07 14.59
CA ILE A 116 -1.92 16.43 14.37
C ILE A 116 -2.99 16.42 13.26
N VAL A 117 -2.80 15.64 12.20
CA VAL A 117 -3.68 15.67 11.02
C VAL A 117 -4.88 14.73 11.15
N TYR A 118 -4.62 13.51 11.63
CA TYR A 118 -5.63 12.44 11.67
C TYR A 118 -6.25 12.23 13.06
N GLY A 119 -5.70 12.86 14.10
CA GLY A 119 -6.18 12.74 15.47
C GLY A 119 -6.23 11.28 15.96
N PRO A 120 -7.29 10.86 16.67
CA PRO A 120 -7.45 9.51 17.20
C PRO A 120 -7.61 8.43 16.12
N ARG A 121 -7.78 8.80 14.84
CA ARG A 121 -7.88 7.82 13.75
C ARG A 121 -6.53 7.25 13.34
N PHE A 122 -5.43 7.93 13.67
CA PHE A 122 -4.09 7.44 13.39
C PHE A 122 -3.56 6.59 14.54
N HIS A 123 -3.27 5.32 14.24
CA HIS A 123 -2.76 4.38 15.21
C HIS A 123 -1.25 4.21 15.05
N SER A 124 -0.48 4.90 15.89
CA SER A 124 0.99 4.97 15.80
C SER A 124 1.73 3.63 15.90
N GLU A 125 1.07 2.57 16.33
CA GLU A 125 1.66 1.23 16.32
C GLU A 125 1.49 0.49 14.99
N TYR A 126 0.39 0.74 14.26
CA TYR A 126 -0.02 -0.05 13.09
C TYR A 126 0.01 0.75 11.79
N MET A 127 0.30 2.04 11.89
CA MET A 127 0.29 2.97 10.77
C MET A 127 1.57 3.77 10.75
N ILE A 128 1.99 4.08 9.53
CA ILE A 128 3.00 5.07 9.22
C ILE A 128 2.32 6.18 8.43
N CYS A 129 2.87 7.38 8.45
CA CYS A 129 2.44 8.41 7.52
C CYS A 129 3.65 9.10 6.88
N GLY A 130 3.43 9.73 5.75
CA GLY A 130 4.47 10.44 5.02
C GLY A 130 3.89 11.53 4.15
N LEU A 131 4.78 12.43 3.73
CA LEU A 131 4.48 13.50 2.80
C LEU A 131 4.74 13.03 1.37
N GLU A 132 3.78 13.27 0.49
CA GLU A 132 3.85 12.98 -0.94
C GLU A 132 3.38 14.20 -1.75
N PRO A 133 3.80 14.38 -3.00
CA PRO A 133 3.33 15.49 -3.83
C PRO A 133 1.82 15.38 -4.14
N LYS A 134 1.09 16.50 -4.06
CA LYS A 134 -0.33 16.57 -4.42
C LYS A 134 -0.60 16.14 -5.86
N ASN A 135 -1.71 15.44 -6.08
CA ASN A 135 -2.33 15.16 -7.39
C ASN A 135 -1.46 14.43 -8.44
N LYS A 136 -0.37 13.76 -8.07
CA LYS A 136 0.47 13.06 -9.07
C LYS A 136 -0.01 11.66 -9.44
N LEU A 137 -0.74 10.99 -8.55
CA LEU A 137 -1.12 9.60 -8.72
C LEU A 137 -2.60 9.39 -8.38
N THR A 138 -3.29 8.63 -9.21
CA THR A 138 -4.67 8.18 -9.01
C THR A 138 -4.71 6.72 -8.54
N HIS A 139 -5.86 6.29 -8.02
CA HIS A 139 -6.10 4.91 -7.57
C HIS A 139 -5.06 4.35 -6.57
N THR A 140 -4.54 5.20 -5.70
CA THR A 140 -3.42 4.86 -4.81
C THR A 140 -3.82 4.13 -3.53
N ILE A 141 -5.11 4.00 -3.19
CA ILE A 141 -5.54 3.22 -2.02
C ILE A 141 -5.22 1.74 -2.25
N GLY A 142 -4.52 1.13 -1.28
CA GLY A 142 -4.01 -0.24 -1.40
C GLY A 142 -2.71 -0.37 -2.18
N ALA A 143 -2.17 0.73 -2.72
CA ALA A 143 -0.89 0.72 -3.40
C ALA A 143 0.28 0.53 -2.42
N PRO A 144 1.36 -0.14 -2.84
CA PRO A 144 2.50 -0.43 -1.99
C PRO A 144 3.33 0.84 -1.74
N LEU A 145 3.70 1.05 -0.48
CA LEU A 145 4.79 1.94 -0.10
C LEU A 145 6.08 1.11 -0.06
N ILE A 146 6.95 1.33 -1.04
CA ILE A 146 8.19 0.59 -1.24
C ILE A 146 9.33 1.45 -0.72
N CYS A 147 10.08 0.93 0.24
CA CYS A 147 11.24 1.62 0.81
C CYS A 147 12.52 0.88 0.45
N ARG A 148 13.57 1.65 0.14
CA ARG A 148 14.93 1.15 -0.06
C ARG A 148 15.63 1.09 1.29
N LYS A 149 16.14 -0.09 1.67
CA LYS A 149 16.91 -0.29 2.90
C LYS A 149 18.05 -1.26 2.59
N ARG A 150 19.30 -0.83 2.76
CA ARG A 150 20.50 -1.67 2.55
C ARG A 150 20.54 -2.33 1.16
N HIS A 151 20.20 -1.58 0.12
CA HIS A 151 20.11 -2.08 -1.26
C HIS A 151 18.98 -3.08 -1.57
N GLU A 152 18.02 -3.27 -0.66
CA GLU A 152 16.82 -4.06 -0.92
C GLU A 152 15.58 -3.17 -1.07
N ASN A 153 14.66 -3.57 -1.96
CA ASN A 153 13.34 -2.95 -2.06
C ASN A 153 12.34 -3.70 -1.18
N ILE A 154 11.73 -3.00 -0.24
CA ILE A 154 10.86 -3.61 0.77
C ILE A 154 9.51 -2.90 0.75
N GLN A 155 8.43 -3.67 0.65
CA GLN A 155 7.09 -3.15 0.87
C GLN A 155 6.89 -2.96 2.39
N MET A 156 7.15 -1.74 2.87
CA MET A 156 7.02 -1.38 4.28
C MET A 156 5.58 -1.03 4.67
N GLY A 157 4.81 -0.52 3.71
CA GLY A 157 3.45 -0.14 3.99
C GLY A 157 2.53 -0.21 2.78
N MET A 158 1.31 0.22 3.02
CA MET A 158 0.25 0.17 2.04
C MET A 158 -0.73 1.30 2.27
N LYS A 159 -0.97 2.11 1.25
CA LYS A 159 -1.72 3.35 1.42
C LYS A 159 -3.17 3.10 1.79
N ILE A 160 -3.68 3.89 2.72
CA ILE A 160 -5.07 3.87 3.17
C ILE A 160 -5.68 5.25 3.14
N LYS A 161 -7.01 5.28 3.06
CA LYS A 161 -7.78 6.50 3.22
C LYS A 161 -8.17 6.62 4.69
N LEU A 162 -7.61 7.62 5.36
CA LEU A 162 -8.08 8.08 6.67
C LEU A 162 -8.84 9.41 6.49
N GLY A 163 -9.93 9.57 7.23
CA GLY A 163 -10.60 10.87 7.31
C GLY A 163 -9.69 11.86 8.05
N VAL A 164 -9.40 12.99 7.44
CA VAL A 164 -8.62 14.08 8.05
C VAL A 164 -9.47 14.80 9.11
N GLU A 165 -8.87 15.15 10.25
CA GLU A 165 -9.52 15.98 11.28
C GLU A 165 -9.10 17.44 11.16
N ASN A 166 -7.81 17.68 10.96
CA ASN A 166 -7.27 19.02 10.70
C ASN A 166 -6.79 19.07 9.26
N LYS A 167 -7.47 19.84 8.40
CA LYS A 167 -7.03 20.02 7.02
C LYS A 167 -5.65 20.67 7.03
N PRO A 168 -4.62 20.06 6.43
CA PRO A 168 -3.38 20.77 6.17
C PRO A 168 -3.66 21.99 5.29
N ASP A 169 -2.87 23.05 5.45
CA ASP A 169 -3.02 24.27 4.64
C ASP A 169 -3.09 23.94 3.15
N GLU A 170 -4.09 24.51 2.46
CA GLU A 170 -4.35 24.20 1.04
C GLU A 170 -3.19 24.64 0.12
N ASP A 171 -2.39 25.61 0.55
CA ASP A 171 -1.25 26.19 -0.18
C ASP A 171 0.02 25.32 -0.23
N ASN A 172 0.05 24.19 0.47
CA ASN A 172 1.21 23.30 0.45
C ASN A 172 1.10 22.29 -0.72
N ASP A 173 2.13 22.18 -1.57
CA ASP A 173 2.17 21.23 -2.71
C ASP A 173 2.31 19.75 -2.29
N THR A 174 2.16 19.46 -0.99
CA THR A 174 2.29 18.14 -0.41
C THR A 174 1.02 17.71 0.31
N ASP A 175 0.68 16.44 0.16
CA ASP A 175 -0.32 15.74 0.96
C ASP A 175 0.38 14.91 2.01
N ILE A 176 -0.20 14.87 3.21
CA ILE A 176 0.13 13.85 4.20
C ILE A 176 -0.79 12.66 3.97
N SER A 177 -0.18 11.49 3.81
CA SER A 177 -0.85 10.23 3.52
C SER A 177 -0.54 9.19 4.59
N ALA A 178 -1.53 8.38 4.92
CA ALA A 178 -1.41 7.30 5.89
C ALA A 178 -1.28 5.96 5.19
N TYR A 179 -0.53 5.06 5.80
CA TYR A 179 -0.28 3.71 5.30
C TYR A 179 -0.39 2.72 6.45
N ILE A 180 -0.92 1.53 6.17
CA ILE A 180 -0.82 0.37 7.06
C ILE A 180 0.64 -0.06 7.11
N GLN A 181 1.19 -0.27 8.31
CA GLN A 181 2.54 -0.79 8.50
C GLN A 181 2.54 -2.32 8.35
N ILE A 182 3.15 -2.83 7.29
CA ILE A 182 3.11 -4.27 6.95
C ILE A 182 3.85 -5.11 7.99
N SER A 183 4.95 -4.61 8.56
CA SER A 183 5.73 -5.35 9.57
C SER A 183 4.96 -5.65 10.86
N LYS A 184 3.76 -5.11 11.02
CA LYS A 184 2.87 -5.41 12.15
C LYS A 184 1.90 -6.56 11.87
N PHE A 185 1.93 -7.12 10.67
CA PHE A 185 1.14 -8.27 10.26
C PHE A 185 2.09 -9.44 10.07
N ASP A 186 1.80 -10.54 10.74
CA ASP A 186 2.45 -11.80 10.43
C ASP A 186 1.81 -12.40 9.18
N LEU A 187 2.38 -12.06 8.02
CA LEU A 187 1.90 -12.54 6.72
C LEU A 187 2.26 -14.00 6.44
N LEU A 188 3.15 -14.62 7.23
CA LEU A 188 3.57 -16.01 7.05
C LEU A 188 2.70 -17.00 7.84
N TYR A 189 2.08 -16.53 8.93
CA TYR A 189 1.27 -17.37 9.83
C TYR A 189 -0.22 -16.99 9.87
N TYR A 190 -0.73 -16.30 8.85
CA TYR A 190 -2.17 -16.04 8.77
C TYR A 190 -2.92 -17.33 8.38
N GLU A 191 -3.37 -18.08 9.38
CA GLU A 191 -4.36 -19.14 9.18
C GLU A 191 -5.71 -18.51 8.82
N PRO A 192 -6.35 -18.94 7.73
CA PRO A 192 -7.65 -18.42 7.37
C PRO A 192 -8.66 -18.70 8.47
N LEU A 193 -9.45 -17.67 8.81
CA LEU A 193 -10.61 -17.84 9.69
C LEU A 193 -11.57 -18.84 9.01
N GLN A 194 -11.60 -20.07 9.54
CA GLN A 194 -12.55 -21.11 9.16
C GLN A 194 -13.98 -20.74 9.52
#